data_AF-A0A7V4M4S2-F1
#
_entry.id   AF-A0A7V4M4S2-F1
#
_cell.length_a   1.000
_cell.length_b   1.000
_cell.length_c   1.000
_cell.angle_alpha   90.00
_cell.angle_beta   90.00
_cell.angle_gamma   90.00
#
_symmetry.space_group_name_H-M   'P 1'
#
loop_
_entity.id
_entity.type
_entity.pdbx_description
1 polymer ?
#
loop_
_entity_poly.entity_id
_entity_poly.type
_entity_poly.pdbx_seq_one_letter_code
_entity_poly.pdbx_strand_id
1 'polypeptide(L)'
;MKRARLAWAIAGTLLFAALAVAAEEGKPKEKRKGPRLNPIAETMLRIDRIKAAVEGLDLNQEQQDKLAAIRDGFEAKRQAIQDKIGDLLTDEQRRIGQEKLEELKQGGALGREAYQKLEEALKLTDEQKQKMEPLGKELQELVGATLKQVMQVLTPEQREKVQQKLGMGKKGGKKGEKKKEQ
;
A
#
# COMPACT_ATOMS: atom_id res chain seq x y z
N MET A 1 44.59 35.13 -66.24
CA MET A 1 45.60 35.81 -65.41
C MET A 1 45.53 35.28 -63.98
N LYS A 2 46.69 34.94 -63.41
CA LYS A 2 47.09 34.94 -61.99
C LYS A 2 46.19 34.26 -60.93
N ARG A 3 46.75 33.15 -60.44
CA ARG A 3 46.69 32.50 -59.12
C ARG A 3 46.34 33.44 -57.93
N ALA A 4 45.60 32.91 -56.96
CA ALA A 4 45.98 33.00 -55.55
C ALA A 4 45.44 31.78 -54.79
N ARG A 5 46.37 31.04 -54.17
CA ARG A 5 46.12 29.99 -53.19
C ARG A 5 46.02 30.65 -51.82
N LEU A 6 45.11 30.21 -50.96
CA LEU A 6 45.48 29.95 -49.56
C LEU A 6 44.51 28.96 -48.94
N ALA A 7 45.10 27.89 -48.41
CA ALA A 7 44.44 26.85 -47.66
C ALA A 7 44.10 27.34 -46.24
N TRP A 8 43.12 26.68 -45.61
CA TRP A 8 43.14 26.08 -44.26
C TRP A 8 41.77 25.39 -44.11
N ALA A 9 41.68 24.08 -44.27
CA ALA A 9 42.01 23.03 -43.30
C ALA A 9 40.80 22.64 -42.44
N ILE A 10 40.42 21.36 -42.60
CA ILE A 10 39.79 20.45 -41.62
C ILE A 10 38.26 20.63 -41.47
N ALA A 11 37.44 19.86 -42.20
CA ALA A 11 37.14 18.44 -41.98
C ALA A 11 36.54 18.15 -40.59
N GLY A 12 35.22 18.35 -40.47
CA GLY A 12 34.39 17.81 -39.41
C GLY A 12 33.27 17.00 -40.05
N THR A 13 33.51 15.71 -40.23
CA THR A 13 32.62 14.71 -40.81
C THR A 13 31.29 14.64 -40.06
N LEU A 14 30.19 14.70 -40.81
CA LEU A 14 28.87 14.23 -40.41
C LEU A 14 28.98 12.79 -39.88
N LEU A 15 28.75 12.60 -38.58
CA LEU A 15 28.40 11.29 -38.04
C LEU A 15 27.04 11.40 -37.35
N PHE A 16 26.06 10.80 -37.98
CA PHE A 16 24.78 10.39 -37.38
C PHE A 16 25.08 9.57 -36.12
N ALA A 17 24.85 10.15 -34.94
CA ALA A 17 24.64 9.37 -33.72
C ALA A 17 23.13 9.31 -33.49
N ALA A 18 22.54 8.20 -33.93
CA ALA A 18 21.15 7.87 -33.77
C ALA A 18 20.68 8.06 -32.32
N LEU A 19 19.45 8.59 -32.20
CA LEU A 19 18.59 8.43 -31.03
C LEU A 19 18.61 6.97 -30.59
N ALA A 20 19.36 6.66 -29.55
CA ALA A 20 19.19 5.43 -28.79
C ALA A 20 17.92 5.56 -27.93
N VAL A 21 16.76 5.60 -28.60
CA VAL A 21 15.53 5.00 -28.06
C VAL A 21 15.74 3.50 -28.19
N ALA A 22 16.60 2.96 -27.34
CA ALA A 22 16.72 1.53 -27.15
C ALA A 22 15.61 1.14 -26.18
N ALA A 23 14.63 0.44 -26.72
CA ALA A 23 13.62 -0.29 -26.00
C ALA A 23 14.24 -1.13 -24.88
N GLU A 24 13.96 -0.79 -23.62
CA GLU A 24 13.79 -1.80 -22.57
C GLU A 24 12.28 -2.12 -22.48
N GLU A 25 11.73 -2.63 -23.58
CA GLU A 25 10.55 -3.48 -23.51
C GLU A 25 11.01 -4.87 -23.06
N GLY A 26 10.55 -5.32 -21.89
CA GLY A 26 10.59 -6.76 -21.56
C GLY A 26 11.34 -7.19 -20.29
N LYS A 27 11.90 -6.30 -19.46
CA LYS A 27 12.23 -6.68 -18.08
C LYS A 27 11.01 -6.36 -17.20
N PRO A 28 10.39 -7.33 -16.50
CA PRO A 28 9.44 -7.00 -15.47
C PRO A 28 10.18 -6.08 -14.49
N LYS A 29 9.74 -4.82 -14.37
CA LYS A 29 10.20 -3.93 -13.30
C LYS A 29 10.07 -4.76 -12.03
N GLU A 30 11.19 -5.18 -11.46
CA GLU A 30 11.19 -5.69 -10.11
C GLU A 30 10.46 -4.61 -9.31
N LYS A 31 9.25 -4.95 -8.84
CA LYS A 31 8.55 -4.11 -7.87
C LYS A 31 9.48 -4.10 -6.67
N ARG A 32 10.40 -3.14 -6.63
CA ARG A 32 11.21 -2.85 -5.45
C ARG A 32 10.19 -2.70 -4.35
N LYS A 33 10.08 -3.72 -3.49
CA LYS A 33 9.23 -3.65 -2.31
C LYS A 33 9.80 -2.47 -1.54
N GLY A 34 9.10 -1.34 -1.60
CA GLY A 34 9.50 -0.13 -0.89
C GLY A 34 9.73 -0.46 0.58
N PRO A 35 10.40 0.44 1.33
CA PRO A 35 10.73 0.21 2.73
C PRO A 35 9.54 -0.36 3.51
N ARG A 36 9.84 -1.27 4.45
CA ARG A 36 8.80 -1.88 5.28
C ARG A 36 8.12 -0.77 6.07
N LEU A 37 6.79 -0.71 5.99
CA LEU A 37 5.98 0.16 6.82
C LEU A 37 6.10 -0.26 8.28
N ASN A 38 5.93 0.69 9.20
CA ASN A 38 5.73 0.33 10.59
C ASN A 38 4.42 -0.49 10.79
N PRO A 39 4.28 -1.20 11.92
CA PRO A 39 3.14 -2.09 12.16
C PRO A 39 1.77 -1.39 12.09
N ILE A 40 1.69 -0.13 12.52
CA ILE A 40 0.46 0.65 12.48
C ILE A 40 0.08 0.96 11.03
N ALA A 41 1.01 1.50 10.25
CA ALA A 41 0.83 1.83 8.84
C ALA A 41 0.49 0.60 7.99
N GLU A 42 1.14 -0.54 8.21
CA GLU A 42 0.80 -1.80 7.53
C GLU A 42 -0.62 -2.27 7.90
N THR A 43 -1.01 -2.09 9.16
CA THR A 43 -2.36 -2.46 9.63
C THR A 43 -3.43 -1.52 9.07
N MET A 44 -3.16 -0.23 8.97
CA MET A 44 -4.05 0.74 8.31
C MET A 44 -4.26 0.41 6.83
N LEU A 45 -3.19 0.11 6.11
CA LEU A 45 -3.28 -0.37 4.72
C LEU A 45 -4.12 -1.65 4.60
N ARG A 46 -4.05 -2.54 5.60
CA ARG A 46 -4.89 -3.74 5.65
C ARG A 46 -6.36 -3.41 5.88
N ILE A 47 -6.68 -2.45 6.75
CA ILE A 47 -8.05 -1.95 6.97
C ILE A 47 -8.62 -1.44 5.65
N ASP A 48 -7.88 -0.60 4.93
CA ASP A 48 -8.32 -0.04 3.64
C ASP A 48 -8.62 -1.14 2.61
N ARG A 49 -7.77 -2.16 2.53
CA ARG A 49 -8.00 -3.31 1.65
C ARG A 49 -9.22 -4.15 2.05
N ILE A 50 -9.43 -4.36 3.35
CA ILE A 50 -10.61 -5.08 3.85
C ILE A 50 -11.87 -4.30 3.48
N LYS A 51 -11.89 -2.99 3.76
CA LYS A 51 -12.99 -2.10 3.42
C LYS A 51 -13.32 -2.17 1.91
N ALA A 52 -12.33 -1.95 1.05
CA ALA A 52 -12.52 -2.03 -0.40
C ALA A 52 -12.96 -3.43 -0.88
N ALA A 53 -12.51 -4.50 -0.20
CA ALA A 53 -12.92 -5.85 -0.55
C ALA A 53 -14.41 -6.09 -0.28
N VAL A 54 -14.90 -5.61 0.88
CA VAL A 54 -16.29 -5.75 1.35
C VAL A 54 -17.23 -4.81 0.61
N GLU A 55 -16.84 -3.55 0.36
CA GLU A 55 -17.65 -2.58 -0.41
C GLU A 55 -17.91 -3.05 -1.85
N GLY A 56 -17.01 -3.83 -2.42
CA GLY A 56 -17.20 -4.43 -3.74
C GLY A 56 -17.99 -5.75 -3.74
N LEU A 57 -18.81 -6.01 -2.72
CA LEU A 57 -19.73 -7.14 -2.65
C LEU A 57 -21.17 -6.68 -2.84
N ASP A 58 -22.00 -7.56 -3.40
CA ASP A 58 -23.44 -7.38 -3.41
C ASP A 58 -24.01 -7.87 -2.08
N LEU A 59 -24.33 -6.95 -1.18
CA LEU A 59 -24.76 -7.20 0.19
C LEU A 59 -26.26 -6.92 0.32
N ASN A 60 -27.00 -7.88 0.88
CA ASN A 60 -28.40 -7.63 1.24
C ASN A 60 -28.53 -6.74 2.49
N GLN A 61 -29.74 -6.23 2.76
CA GLN A 61 -29.98 -5.30 3.88
C GLN A 61 -29.53 -5.86 5.23
N GLU A 62 -29.85 -7.13 5.53
CA GLU A 62 -29.48 -7.76 6.79
C GLU A 62 -27.95 -7.83 6.99
N GLN A 63 -27.21 -8.11 5.91
CA GLN A 63 -25.76 -8.10 5.92
C GLN A 63 -25.21 -6.69 6.12
N GLN A 64 -25.79 -5.69 5.47
CA GLN A 64 -25.40 -4.28 5.64
C GLN A 64 -25.58 -3.83 7.10
N ASP A 65 -26.72 -4.14 7.71
CA ASP A 65 -27.02 -3.76 9.10
C ASP A 65 -26.06 -4.44 10.09
N LYS A 66 -25.79 -5.75 9.90
CA LYS A 66 -24.81 -6.48 10.72
C LYS A 66 -23.39 -5.92 10.56
N LEU A 67 -22.99 -5.58 9.33
CA LEU A 67 -21.68 -5.00 9.06
C LEU A 67 -21.56 -3.57 9.60
N ALA A 68 -22.64 -2.78 9.61
CA ALA A 68 -22.67 -1.47 10.24
C ALA A 68 -22.44 -1.56 11.75
N ALA A 69 -23.12 -2.49 12.44
CA ALA A 69 -22.91 -2.72 13.87
C ALA A 69 -21.47 -3.18 14.18
N ILE A 70 -20.89 -4.05 13.35
CA ILE A 70 -19.48 -4.47 13.47
C ILE A 70 -18.55 -3.27 13.27
N ARG A 71 -18.82 -2.44 12.26
CA ARG A 71 -18.05 -1.23 11.97
C ARG A 71 -18.07 -0.29 13.18
N ASP A 72 -19.23 0.03 13.72
CA ASP A 72 -19.33 0.99 14.82
C ASP A 72 -18.57 0.52 16.07
N GLY A 73 -18.62 -0.78 16.38
CA GLY A 73 -17.80 -1.40 17.44
C GLY A 73 -16.30 -1.37 17.15
N PHE A 74 -15.90 -1.52 15.89
CA PHE A 74 -14.51 -1.38 15.45
C PHE A 74 -14.02 0.07 15.54
N GLU A 75 -14.82 1.04 15.08
CA GLU A 75 -14.53 2.48 15.10
C GLU A 75 -14.27 2.96 16.53
N ALA A 76 -15.14 2.58 17.49
CA ALA A 76 -14.97 2.95 18.89
C ALA A 76 -13.64 2.46 19.49
N LYS A 77 -13.28 1.19 19.23
CA LYS A 77 -12.02 0.61 19.72
C LYS A 77 -10.81 1.17 19.00
N ARG A 78 -10.93 1.43 17.69
CA ARG A 78 -9.86 2.04 16.90
C ARG A 78 -9.58 3.46 17.38
N GLN A 79 -10.63 4.25 17.68
CA GLN A 79 -10.49 5.60 18.20
C GLN A 79 -9.69 5.60 19.51
N ALA A 80 -10.00 4.70 20.44
CA ALA A 80 -9.24 4.57 21.69
C ALA A 80 -7.74 4.28 21.46
N ILE A 81 -7.40 3.46 20.44
CA ILE A 81 -5.99 3.23 20.06
C ILE A 81 -5.38 4.48 19.42
N GLN A 82 -6.15 5.18 18.58
CA GLN A 82 -5.72 6.41 17.93
C GLN A 82 -5.44 7.53 18.94
N ASP A 83 -6.23 7.64 20.00
CA ASP A 83 -6.01 8.58 21.10
C ASP A 83 -4.70 8.25 21.83
N LYS A 84 -4.45 6.97 22.17
CA LYS A 84 -3.17 6.53 22.75
C LYS A 84 -1.97 6.84 21.84
N ILE A 85 -2.12 6.69 20.51
CA ILE A 85 -1.08 7.09 19.55
C ILE A 85 -0.89 8.60 19.59
N GLY A 86 -1.98 9.37 19.63
CA GLY A 86 -1.98 10.82 19.74
C GLY A 86 -1.20 11.31 20.95
N ASP A 87 -1.36 10.68 22.10
CA ASP A 87 -0.66 11.02 23.35
C ASP A 87 0.87 10.82 23.28
N LEU A 88 1.34 9.95 22.38
CA LEU A 88 2.78 9.74 22.15
C LEU A 88 3.42 10.80 21.25
N LEU A 89 2.60 11.56 20.51
CA LEU A 89 3.06 12.56 19.55
C LEU A 89 3.18 13.94 20.21
N THR A 90 4.05 14.78 19.66
CA THR A 90 4.01 16.22 19.96
C THR A 90 2.84 16.90 19.25
N ASP A 91 2.45 18.09 19.71
CA ASP A 91 1.42 18.89 19.02
C ASP A 91 1.75 19.13 17.54
N GLU A 92 3.02 19.43 17.25
CA GLU A 92 3.46 19.66 15.88
C GLU A 92 3.42 18.38 15.04
N GLN A 93 3.80 17.22 15.59
CA GLN A 93 3.66 15.94 14.90
C GLN A 93 2.19 15.60 14.64
N ARG A 94 1.28 15.88 15.58
CA ARG A 94 -0.16 15.68 15.38
C ARG A 94 -0.68 16.54 14.23
N ARG A 95 -0.31 17.82 14.20
CA ARG A 95 -0.70 18.76 13.13
C ARG A 95 -0.16 18.31 11.78
N ILE A 96 1.14 17.99 11.68
CA ILE A 96 1.76 17.45 10.46
C ILE A 96 1.04 16.18 10.00
N GLY A 97 0.73 15.28 10.93
CA GLY A 97 0.03 14.03 10.63
C GLY A 97 -1.37 14.27 10.06
N GLN A 98 -2.13 15.21 10.63
CA GLN A 98 -3.45 15.59 10.14
C GLN A 98 -3.39 16.21 8.74
N GLU A 99 -2.56 17.24 8.56
CA GLU A 99 -2.38 17.92 7.27
C GLU A 99 -1.95 16.95 6.17
N LYS A 100 -0.98 16.07 6.47
CA LYS A 100 -0.52 15.05 5.51
C LYS A 100 -1.59 14.02 5.18
N LEU A 101 -2.35 13.58 6.17
CA LEU A 101 -3.44 12.63 5.91
C LEU A 101 -4.56 13.27 5.07
N GLU A 102 -4.89 14.54 5.30
CA GLU A 102 -5.86 15.28 4.49
C GLU A 102 -5.38 15.46 3.05
N GLU A 103 -4.12 15.86 2.85
CA GLU A 103 -3.48 15.96 1.53
C GLU A 103 -3.57 14.61 0.78
N LEU A 104 -3.26 13.51 1.46
CA LEU A 104 -3.31 12.16 0.89
C LEU A 104 -4.75 11.72 0.54
N LYS A 105 -5.73 12.06 1.37
CA LYS A 105 -7.15 11.80 1.11
C LYS A 105 -7.67 12.59 -0.08
N GLN A 106 -7.37 13.89 -0.16
CA GLN A 106 -7.78 14.76 -1.26
C GLN A 106 -7.13 14.37 -2.58
N GLY A 107 -5.86 13.93 -2.54
CA GLY A 107 -5.14 13.43 -3.71
C GLY A 107 -5.51 12.01 -4.13
N GLY A 108 -6.44 11.33 -3.44
CA GLY A 108 -6.84 9.95 -3.71
C GLY A 108 -5.75 8.90 -3.45
N ALA A 109 -4.64 9.28 -2.82
CA ALA A 109 -3.51 8.42 -2.52
C ALA A 109 -3.66 7.84 -1.12
N LEU A 110 -4.39 6.73 -0.97
CA LEU A 110 -4.47 5.94 0.27
C LEU A 110 -3.77 4.57 0.13
N GLY A 111 -2.67 4.56 -0.61
CA GLY A 111 -1.85 3.38 -0.87
C GLY A 111 -0.65 3.26 0.06
N ARG A 112 0.18 2.24 -0.19
CA ARG A 112 1.43 2.02 0.57
C ARG A 112 2.32 3.26 0.60
N GLU A 113 2.48 3.94 -0.53
CA GLU A 113 3.32 5.13 -0.66
C GLU A 113 2.81 6.29 0.19
N ALA A 114 1.50 6.41 0.37
CA ALA A 114 0.88 7.43 1.20
C ALA A 114 1.28 7.25 2.67
N TYR A 115 1.16 6.02 3.18
CA TYR A 115 1.56 5.68 4.53
C TYR A 115 3.08 5.81 4.75
N GLN A 116 3.90 5.54 3.72
CA GLN A 116 5.35 5.80 3.79
C GLN A 116 5.64 7.29 3.95
N LYS A 117 5.02 8.14 3.12
CA LYS A 117 5.18 9.60 3.22
C LYS A 117 4.72 10.15 4.57
N LEU A 118 3.63 9.61 5.11
CA LEU A 118 3.12 10.00 6.43
C LEU A 118 4.13 9.63 7.53
N GLU A 119 4.66 8.40 7.50
CA GLU A 119 5.65 7.93 8.47
C GLU A 119 6.94 8.77 8.42
N GLU A 120 7.43 9.06 7.21
CA GLU A 120 8.59 9.92 6.99
C GLU A 120 8.36 11.36 7.49
N ALA A 121 7.15 11.90 7.29
CA ALA A 121 6.79 13.26 7.72
C ALA A 121 6.74 13.40 9.25
N LEU A 122 6.28 12.38 9.95
CA LEU A 122 6.15 12.40 11.41
C LEU A 122 7.50 12.37 12.15
N LYS A 123 8.57 11.93 11.48
CA LYS A 123 9.95 11.89 12.02
C LYS A 123 9.99 11.38 13.46
N LEU A 124 9.34 10.24 13.71
CA LEU A 124 9.21 9.69 15.06
C LEU A 124 10.59 9.38 15.65
N THR A 125 10.75 9.72 16.94
CA THR A 125 11.92 9.30 17.73
C THR A 125 11.90 7.79 17.95
N ASP A 126 13.04 7.20 18.29
CA ASP A 126 13.12 5.75 18.52
C ASP A 126 12.32 5.32 19.76
N GLU A 127 12.23 6.17 20.79
CA GLU A 127 11.37 5.94 21.95
C GLU A 127 9.89 5.94 21.56
N GLN A 128 9.45 6.89 20.73
CA GLN A 128 8.07 6.92 20.22
C GLN A 128 7.76 5.66 19.39
N LYS A 129 8.68 5.24 18.51
CA LYS A 129 8.52 4.01 17.72
C LYS A 129 8.39 2.76 18.60
N GLN A 130 9.20 2.66 19.66
CA GLN A 130 9.11 1.55 20.62
C GLN A 130 7.77 1.54 21.35
N LYS A 131 7.28 2.71 21.79
CA LYS A 131 5.96 2.83 22.44
C LYS A 131 4.79 2.58 21.49
N MET A 132 4.98 2.80 20.19
CA MET A 132 3.97 2.50 19.16
C MET A 132 3.85 1.01 18.83
N GLU A 133 4.88 0.20 19.05
CA GLU A 133 4.85 -1.24 18.73
C GLU A 133 3.70 -2.00 19.41
N PRO A 134 3.47 -1.88 20.74
CA PRO A 134 2.34 -2.55 21.38
C PRO A 134 0.98 -2.04 20.88
N LEU A 135 0.86 -0.74 20.57
CA LEU A 135 -0.36 -0.16 19.99
C LEU A 135 -0.63 -0.71 18.58
N GLY A 136 0.43 -0.94 17.79
CA GLY A 136 0.33 -1.61 16.50
C GLY A 136 -0.16 -3.06 16.63
N LYS A 137 0.29 -3.80 17.65
CA LYS A 137 -0.21 -5.16 17.93
C LYS A 137 -1.67 -5.14 18.36
N GLU A 138 -2.06 -4.24 19.25
CA GLU A 138 -3.46 -4.04 19.69
C GLU A 138 -4.37 -3.76 18.48
N LEU A 139 -3.94 -2.87 17.57
CA LEU A 139 -4.67 -2.57 16.34
C LEU A 139 -4.74 -3.79 15.41
N GLN A 140 -3.64 -4.53 15.24
CA GLN A 140 -3.60 -5.72 14.40
C GLN A 140 -4.56 -6.82 14.90
N GLU A 141 -4.61 -7.03 16.21
CA GLU A 141 -5.53 -7.97 16.86
C GLU A 141 -6.98 -7.54 16.66
N LEU A 142 -7.28 -6.25 16.88
CA LEU A 142 -8.60 -5.68 16.63
C LEU A 142 -9.05 -5.90 15.19
N VAL A 143 -8.19 -5.62 14.21
CA VAL A 143 -8.48 -5.84 12.78
C VAL A 143 -8.68 -7.32 12.48
N GLY A 144 -7.86 -8.20 13.08
CA GLY A 144 -7.99 -9.64 12.93
C GLY A 144 -9.32 -10.18 13.48
N ALA A 145 -9.73 -9.73 14.67
CA ALA A 145 -11.01 -10.09 15.28
C ALA A 145 -12.20 -9.56 14.46
N THR A 146 -12.12 -8.30 14.03
CA THR A 146 -13.17 -7.66 13.22
C THR A 146 -13.33 -8.37 11.88
N LEU A 147 -12.24 -8.73 11.20
CA LEU A 147 -12.30 -9.50 9.96
C LEU A 147 -12.99 -10.86 10.17
N LYS A 148 -12.75 -11.55 11.29
CA LYS A 148 -13.46 -12.81 11.59
C LYS A 148 -14.96 -12.60 11.71
N GLN A 149 -15.40 -11.52 12.39
CA GLN A 149 -16.82 -11.18 12.51
C GLN A 149 -17.43 -10.83 11.15
N VAL A 150 -16.75 -10.01 10.35
CA VAL A 150 -17.18 -9.71 8.96
C VAL A 150 -17.37 -11.00 8.18
N MET A 151 -16.39 -11.91 8.20
CA MET A 151 -16.47 -13.18 7.48
C MET A 151 -17.62 -14.07 7.95
N GLN A 152 -18.11 -13.95 9.18
CA GLN A 152 -19.27 -14.72 9.66
C GLN A 152 -20.60 -14.23 9.06
N VAL A 153 -20.70 -12.94 8.71
CA VAL A 153 -21.90 -12.33 8.11
C VAL A 153 -22.02 -12.64 6.62
N LEU A 154 -20.89 -12.83 5.95
CA LEU A 154 -20.84 -13.07 4.51
C LEU A 154 -21.25 -14.51 4.15
N THR A 155 -21.83 -14.67 2.95
CA THR A 155 -22.07 -15.99 2.33
C THR A 155 -20.74 -16.67 1.95
N PRO A 156 -20.71 -18.00 1.72
CA PRO A 156 -19.49 -18.69 1.30
C PRO A 156 -18.83 -18.07 0.07
N GLU A 157 -19.62 -17.71 -0.94
CA GLU A 157 -19.14 -17.10 -2.19
C GLU A 157 -18.56 -15.69 -1.97
N GLN A 158 -19.23 -14.87 -1.13
CA GLN A 158 -18.73 -13.55 -0.76
C GLN A 158 -17.42 -13.64 0.04
N ARG A 159 -17.32 -14.61 0.96
CA ARG A 159 -16.08 -14.89 1.72
C ARG A 159 -14.92 -15.22 0.79
N GLU A 160 -15.16 -16.07 -0.21
CA GLU A 160 -14.13 -16.43 -1.18
C GLU A 160 -13.65 -15.19 -1.95
N LYS A 161 -14.57 -14.35 -2.44
CA LYS A 161 -14.22 -13.09 -3.12
C LYS A 161 -13.35 -12.19 -2.23
N VAL A 162 -13.68 -12.05 -0.95
CA VAL A 162 -12.86 -11.28 0.00
C VAL A 162 -11.48 -11.90 0.18
N GLN A 163 -11.39 -13.22 0.37
CA GLN A 163 -10.11 -13.91 0.52
C GLN A 163 -9.21 -13.78 -0.71
N GLN A 164 -9.79 -13.85 -1.91
CA GLN A 164 -9.07 -13.65 -3.16
C GLN A 164 -8.53 -12.21 -3.26
N LYS A 165 -9.37 -11.19 -3.00
CA LYS A 165 -8.96 -9.77 -3.00
C LYS A 165 -7.87 -9.47 -1.97
N LEU A 166 -7.91 -10.13 -0.81
CA LEU A 166 -6.90 -9.99 0.24
C LEU A 166 -5.65 -10.87 0.02
N GLY A 167 -5.61 -11.68 -1.03
CA GLY A 167 -4.50 -12.61 -1.29
C GLY A 167 -4.34 -13.71 -0.24
N MET A 168 -5.42 -14.03 0.50
CA MET A 168 -5.45 -15.08 1.52
C MET A 168 -5.64 -16.49 0.93
N GLY A 169 -6.02 -16.59 -0.35
CA GLY A 169 -6.30 -17.85 -1.05
C GLY A 169 -5.38 -18.10 -2.25
N LYS A 170 -4.20 -18.72 -1.99
CA LYS A 170 -3.44 -19.68 -2.85
C LYS A 170 -1.97 -19.74 -2.42
N LYS A 171 -1.72 -20.47 -1.33
CA LYS A 171 -0.46 -21.22 -1.11
C LYS A 171 -0.86 -22.69 -0.96
N GLY A 172 -0.91 -23.46 -2.06
CA GLY A 172 -1.26 -24.88 -1.94
C GLY A 172 -1.63 -25.66 -3.21
N GLY A 173 -1.30 -25.20 -4.42
CA GLY A 173 -1.69 -25.88 -5.67
C GLY A 173 -0.55 -25.98 -6.68
N LYS A 174 0.64 -26.39 -6.25
CA LYS A 174 1.70 -26.89 -7.14
C LYS A 174 2.58 -27.86 -6.34
N LYS A 175 2.04 -29.05 -6.08
CA LYS A 175 2.82 -30.20 -5.60
C LYS A 175 2.41 -31.44 -6.41
N GLY A 176 3.08 -31.62 -7.54
CA GLY A 176 3.36 -32.94 -8.11
C GLY A 176 2.26 -33.65 -8.89
N GLU A 177 1.85 -33.12 -10.05
CA GLU A 177 1.59 -34.02 -11.19
C GLU A 177 2.96 -34.38 -11.80
N LYS A 178 3.65 -35.35 -11.19
CA LYS A 178 4.59 -36.15 -11.96
C LYS A 178 3.76 -37.19 -12.70
N LYS A 179 3.68 -36.97 -14.02
CA LYS A 179 3.41 -37.99 -15.06
C LYS A 179 3.71 -39.41 -14.56
N LYS A 180 2.66 -40.20 -14.37
CA LYS A 180 2.69 -41.63 -14.66
C LYS A 180 2.41 -41.77 -16.15
N GLU A 181 3.45 -41.99 -16.93
CA GLU A 181 3.44 -42.62 -18.27
C GLU A 181 4.79 -43.35 -18.32
N GLN A 182 4.75 -44.65 -17.99
CA GLN A 182 4.83 -45.78 -18.92
C GLN A 182 6.27 -46.03 -19.38
#